data_AF-A0A9W7BDX3-F1
#
_entry.id   AF-A0A9W7BDX3-F1
#
_cell.length_a   1.000
_cell.length_b   1.000
_cell.length_c   1.000
_cell.angle_alpha   90.00
_cell.angle_beta   90.00
_cell.angle_gamma   90.00
#
_symmetry.space_group_name_H-M   'P 1'
#
loop_
_entity.id
_entity.type
_entity.pdbx_description
1 polymer ?
#
loop_
_entity_poly.entity_id
_entity_poly.type
_entity_poly.pdbx_seq_one_letter_code
_entity_poly.pdbx_strand_id
1 'polypeptide(L)'
;MLHRDLRRGVCLIWVFLIIVLSCVNTSYSFAPLTPINSFRTTSALRSDRESPEELYAQAAALRAELSELSPISPIAPPSPPSPTHRLSVSIGREKNTWMSRRWSSSGVRIPFTLDCTFTPTSLLQSTPSARLRSGYDSLKTEPQSYEYNPKTSALKFSLNVLESYRFRDCEIYATPLLFAINAYGPRWYENVSSKPGTVCIEQWGWNTGFLRKEKRIVGTFYVEEIDERVRRRDGF
;
A
#
# COMPACT_ATOMS: atom_id res chain seq x y z
N MET A 1 -16.63 6.30 -45.16
CA MET A 1 -17.10 6.52 -43.77
C MET A 1 -16.55 5.42 -42.84
N LEU A 2 -15.24 5.21 -42.81
CA LEU A 2 -14.56 4.19 -42.01
C LEU A 2 -13.20 4.75 -41.60
N HIS A 3 -13.12 5.41 -40.46
CA HIS A 3 -11.88 5.72 -39.71
C HIS A 3 -12.27 6.53 -38.47
N ARG A 4 -12.79 5.90 -37.42
CA ARG A 4 -13.03 6.59 -36.14
C ARG A 4 -12.87 5.78 -34.85
N ASP A 5 -12.29 4.58 -34.90
CA ASP A 5 -12.18 3.72 -33.70
C ASP A 5 -10.75 3.37 -33.23
N LEU A 6 -9.70 4.00 -33.76
CA LEU A 6 -8.32 3.74 -33.30
C LEU A 6 -7.87 4.57 -32.07
N ARG A 7 -8.74 5.37 -31.45
CA ARG A 7 -8.37 6.21 -30.28
C ARG A 7 -8.76 5.63 -28.91
N ARG A 8 -9.25 4.39 -28.84
CA ARG A 8 -9.63 3.76 -27.56
C ARG A 8 -8.51 2.96 -26.89
N GLY A 9 -7.39 2.71 -27.58
CA GLY A 9 -6.26 1.94 -27.04
C GLY A 9 -5.27 2.72 -26.16
N VAL A 10 -5.25 4.06 -26.24
CA VAL A 10 -4.23 4.88 -25.54
C VAL A 10 -4.71 5.38 -24.16
N CYS A 11 -6.01 5.35 -23.88
CA CYS A 11 -6.56 5.82 -22.61
C CYS A 11 -6.35 4.84 -21.43
N LEU A 12 -6.19 3.54 -21.70
CA LEU A 12 -5.96 2.55 -20.62
C LEU A 12 -4.57 2.68 -20.00
N ILE A 13 -3.58 3.14 -20.77
CA ILE A 13 -2.19 3.29 -20.31
C ILE A 13 -2.06 4.48 -19.33
N TRP A 14 -2.86 5.53 -19.49
CA TRP A 14 -2.84 6.69 -18.58
C TRP A 14 -3.58 6.43 -17.26
N VAL A 15 -4.61 5.57 -17.25
CA VAL A 15 -5.30 5.17 -15.99
C VAL A 15 -4.38 4.33 -15.09
N PHE A 16 -3.48 3.53 -15.69
CA PHE A 16 -2.43 2.83 -14.94
C PHE A 16 -1.42 3.79 -14.29
N LEU A 17 -1.11 4.92 -14.91
CA LEU A 17 -0.10 5.86 -14.41
C LEU A 17 -0.57 6.67 -13.18
N ILE A 18 -1.87 6.87 -13.00
CA ILE A 18 -2.41 7.72 -11.92
C ILE A 18 -2.61 6.95 -10.60
N ILE A 19 -2.75 5.62 -10.63
CA ILE A 19 -2.92 4.81 -9.41
C ILE A 19 -1.57 4.26 -8.88
N VAL A 20 -0.54 4.13 -9.73
CA VAL A 20 0.73 3.47 -9.36
C VAL A 20 1.70 4.37 -8.56
N LEU A 21 1.50 5.68 -8.49
CA LEU A 21 2.48 6.61 -7.89
C LEU A 21 2.31 6.92 -6.40
N SER A 22 1.39 6.27 -5.68
CA SER A 22 1.20 6.53 -4.22
C SER A 22 1.44 5.31 -3.32
N CYS A 23 1.73 4.13 -3.86
CA CYS A 23 1.98 2.92 -3.06
C CYS A 23 3.47 2.57 -2.88
N VAL A 24 4.38 3.40 -3.39
CA VAL A 24 5.83 3.21 -3.21
C VAL A 24 6.41 4.40 -2.45
N ASN A 25 6.85 4.13 -1.22
CA ASN A 25 7.70 4.97 -0.38
C ASN A 25 7.14 6.30 0.15
N THR A 26 6.46 6.23 1.29
CA THR A 26 6.47 7.34 2.27
C THR A 26 6.94 6.84 3.63
N SER A 27 8.16 6.29 3.69
CA SER A 27 8.96 6.14 4.92
C SER A 27 10.45 6.02 4.58
N TYR A 28 10.96 6.83 3.65
CA TYR A 28 12.34 7.27 3.73
C TYR A 28 12.30 8.74 4.14
N SER A 29 12.23 8.95 5.45
CA SER A 29 12.70 10.22 6.02
C SER A 29 14.19 10.27 5.69
N PHE A 30 14.54 10.94 4.59
CA PHE A 30 15.91 11.40 4.40
C PHE A 30 16.19 12.31 5.59
N ALA A 31 16.86 11.78 6.61
CA ALA A 31 17.63 12.61 7.50
C ALA A 31 18.47 13.51 6.57
N PRO A 32 18.43 14.84 6.73
CA PRO A 32 19.31 15.71 5.97
C PRO A 32 20.71 15.18 6.23
N LEU A 33 21.36 14.68 5.18
CA LEU A 33 22.77 14.32 5.23
C LEU A 33 23.46 15.58 5.74
N THR A 34 23.87 15.54 7.00
CA THR A 34 24.80 16.53 7.52
C THR A 34 25.97 16.54 6.53
N PRO A 35 26.41 17.73 6.10
CA PRO A 35 27.52 17.81 5.16
C PRO A 35 28.66 17.00 5.75
N ILE A 36 29.02 15.92 5.05
CA ILE A 36 30.20 15.13 5.36
C ILE A 36 31.33 16.14 5.40
N ASN A 37 31.85 16.38 6.60
CA ASN A 37 33.02 17.20 6.80
C ASN A 37 34.06 16.70 5.81
N SER A 38 34.38 17.57 4.86
CA SER A 38 35.47 17.37 3.92
C SER A 38 36.68 16.92 4.74
N PHE A 39 37.05 15.65 4.59
CA PHE A 39 38.33 15.15 5.09
C PHE A 39 39.40 16.00 4.40
N ARG A 40 39.87 17.03 5.10
CA ARG A 40 41.09 17.74 4.77
C ARG A 40 42.20 16.71 4.96
N THR A 41 42.56 16.04 3.89
CA THR A 41 43.82 15.31 3.79
C THR A 41 44.92 16.37 3.73
N THR A 42 45.35 16.89 4.87
CA THR A 42 46.62 17.62 4.97
C THR A 42 47.73 16.59 4.86
N SER A 43 48.11 16.24 3.63
CA SER A 43 49.36 15.52 3.35
C SER A 43 50.54 16.49 3.54
N ALA A 44 50.84 16.79 4.80
CA ALA A 44 52.15 17.33 5.15
C ALA A 44 53.09 16.14 5.34
N LEU A 45 54.05 15.99 4.42
CA LEU A 45 55.20 15.11 4.55
C LEU A 45 56.00 15.52 5.81
N ARG A 46 55.64 14.98 6.96
CA ARG A 46 56.51 14.96 8.15
C ARG A 46 57.37 13.71 8.07
N SER A 47 58.67 13.89 7.85
CA SER A 47 59.68 12.83 7.90
C SER A 47 60.16 12.60 9.34
N ASP A 48 59.26 12.61 10.30
CA ASP A 48 59.58 12.25 11.68
C ASP A 48 59.32 10.76 11.79
N ARG A 49 60.40 9.96 11.90
CA ARG A 49 60.30 8.55 12.23
C ARG A 49 59.65 8.46 13.61
N GLU A 50 58.34 8.25 13.64
CA GLU A 50 57.61 7.91 14.85
C GLU A 50 58.33 6.74 15.53
N SER A 51 58.59 6.90 16.82
CA SER A 51 59.32 5.88 17.55
C SER A 51 58.43 4.62 17.65
N PRO A 52 59.01 3.41 17.66
CA PRO A 52 58.23 2.17 17.77
C PRO A 52 57.27 2.18 18.98
N GLU A 53 57.64 2.87 20.06
CA GLU A 53 56.82 2.99 21.27
C GLU A 53 55.54 3.79 21.04
N GLU A 54 55.59 4.84 20.21
CA GLU A 54 54.43 5.66 19.88
C GLU A 54 53.39 4.86 19.06
N LEU A 55 53.88 4.05 18.12
CA LEU A 55 53.04 3.14 17.34
C LEU A 55 52.35 2.09 18.20
N TYR A 56 53.04 1.53 19.20
CA TYR A 56 52.44 0.58 20.14
C TYR A 56 51.40 1.24 21.03
N ALA A 57 51.66 2.46 21.53
CA ALA A 57 50.70 3.22 22.32
C ALA A 57 49.43 3.56 21.51
N GLN A 58 49.60 3.97 20.25
CA GLN A 58 48.49 4.28 19.36
C GLN A 58 47.65 3.04 19.02
N ALA A 59 48.30 1.90 18.76
CA ALA A 59 47.61 0.63 18.52
C ALA A 59 46.83 0.14 19.76
N ALA A 60 47.35 0.38 20.97
CA ALA A 60 46.65 0.06 22.22
C ALA A 60 45.42 0.94 22.43
N ALA A 61 45.51 2.25 22.15
CA ALA A 61 44.38 3.17 22.23
C ALA A 61 43.25 2.79 21.25
N LEU A 62 43.60 2.47 20.00
CA LEU A 62 42.63 2.03 19.00
C LEU A 62 41.93 0.71 19.39
N ARG A 63 42.65 -0.21 20.03
CA ARG A 63 42.05 -1.45 20.54
C ARG A 63 41.08 -1.19 21.69
N ALA A 64 41.37 -0.23 22.56
CA ALA A 64 40.47 0.17 23.62
C ALA A 64 39.19 0.81 23.05
N GLU A 65 39.31 1.73 22.09
CA GLU A 65 38.14 2.31 21.39
C GLU A 65 37.31 1.24 20.67
N LEU A 66 37.96 0.30 19.96
CA LEU A 66 37.26 -0.82 19.29
C LEU A 66 36.57 -1.77 20.27
N SER A 67 37.06 -1.85 21.51
CA SER A 67 36.43 -2.67 22.56
C SER A 67 35.23 -1.97 23.22
N GLU A 68 35.18 -0.63 23.20
CA GLU A 68 34.02 0.15 23.65
C GLU A 68 32.90 0.21 22.60
N LEU A 69 33.23 0.00 21.32
CA LEU A 69 32.23 -0.29 20.31
C LEU A 69 31.59 -1.64 20.62
N SER A 70 30.43 -1.57 21.28
CA SER A 70 29.55 -2.70 21.58
C SER A 70 29.54 -3.71 20.43
N PRO A 71 29.64 -5.03 20.71
CA PRO A 71 29.69 -6.05 19.67
C PRO A 71 28.54 -5.80 18.69
N ILE A 72 28.89 -5.52 17.43
CA ILE A 72 27.92 -5.34 16.34
C ILE A 72 27.01 -6.54 16.41
N SER A 73 25.77 -6.30 16.84
CA SER A 73 24.78 -7.38 16.90
C SER A 73 24.71 -7.97 15.50
N PRO A 74 24.80 -9.31 15.37
CA PRO A 74 24.82 -9.94 14.06
C PRO A 74 23.64 -9.39 13.25
N ILE A 75 23.96 -8.81 12.09
CA ILE A 75 22.96 -8.24 11.19
C ILE A 75 21.97 -9.36 10.91
N ALA A 76 20.74 -9.20 11.38
CA ALA A 76 19.71 -10.19 11.16
C ALA A 76 19.62 -10.44 9.64
N PRO A 77 19.50 -11.71 9.20
CA PRO A 77 19.37 -12.00 7.79
C PRO A 77 18.22 -11.17 7.20
N PRO A 78 18.36 -10.65 5.97
CA PRO A 78 17.33 -9.82 5.37
C PRO A 78 16.01 -10.60 5.37
N SER A 79 14.95 -9.99 5.92
CA SER A 79 13.63 -10.60 5.93
C SER A 79 13.19 -10.90 4.51
N PRO A 80 12.54 -12.06 4.24
CA PRO A 80 12.04 -12.36 2.91
C PRO A 80 11.11 -11.25 2.42
N PRO A 81 11.11 -10.94 1.10
CA PRO A 81 10.22 -9.93 0.56
C PRO A 81 8.76 -10.34 0.79
N SER A 82 7.92 -9.40 1.20
CA SER A 82 6.50 -9.66 1.39
C SER A 82 5.83 -10.04 0.06
N PRO A 83 4.86 -10.99 0.07
CA PRO A 83 4.15 -11.38 -1.14
C PRO A 83 3.38 -10.19 -1.73
N THR A 84 3.50 -10.02 -3.05
CA THR A 84 2.73 -9.02 -3.80
C THR A 84 1.48 -9.68 -4.36
N HIS A 85 0.37 -8.98 -4.23
CA HIS A 85 -0.95 -9.44 -4.63
C HIS A 85 -1.49 -8.55 -5.74
N ARG A 86 -2.22 -9.14 -6.69
CA ARG A 86 -3.01 -8.44 -7.71
C ARG A 86 -4.47 -8.46 -7.28
N LEU A 87 -5.07 -7.28 -7.15
CA LEU A 87 -6.51 -7.16 -6.92
C LEU A 87 -7.20 -6.92 -8.25
N SER A 88 -8.08 -7.85 -8.63
CA SER A 88 -8.97 -7.72 -9.78
C SER A 88 -10.31 -7.18 -9.32
N VAL A 89 -10.55 -5.89 -9.54
CA VAL A 89 -11.67 -5.13 -9.00
C VAL A 89 -12.79 -4.96 -10.03
N SER A 90 -14.04 -5.12 -9.60
CA SER A 90 -15.22 -4.91 -10.43
C SER A 90 -16.27 -4.05 -9.71
N ILE A 91 -16.34 -2.77 -10.08
CA ILE A 91 -17.28 -1.80 -9.48
C ILE A 91 -18.54 -1.67 -10.36
N GLY A 92 -19.72 -1.84 -9.77
CA GLY A 92 -21.00 -1.71 -10.44
C GLY A 92 -22.16 -1.84 -9.45
N ARG A 93 -23.40 -1.73 -9.94
CA ARG A 93 -24.56 -1.78 -9.03
C ARG A 93 -24.81 -3.20 -8.54
N GLU A 94 -24.69 -3.40 -7.23
CA GLU A 94 -25.10 -4.64 -6.58
C GLU A 94 -26.63 -4.70 -6.40
N LYS A 95 -27.17 -5.93 -6.44
CA LYS A 95 -28.60 -6.17 -6.21
C LYS A 95 -28.98 -5.68 -4.81
N ASN A 96 -30.16 -5.07 -4.69
CA ASN A 96 -30.69 -4.51 -3.43
C ASN A 96 -29.87 -3.35 -2.83
N THR A 97 -28.99 -2.71 -3.62
CA THR A 97 -28.36 -1.45 -3.19
C THR A 97 -29.24 -0.25 -3.49
N TRP A 98 -29.18 0.74 -2.60
CA TRP A 98 -29.87 2.02 -2.75
C TRP A 98 -29.09 3.00 -3.63
N MET A 99 -28.10 2.51 -4.38
CA MET A 99 -27.47 3.30 -5.44
C MET A 99 -28.55 3.81 -6.39
N SER A 100 -28.37 5.03 -6.90
CA SER A 100 -29.30 5.62 -7.88
C SER A 100 -29.64 4.61 -8.97
N ARG A 101 -30.92 4.51 -9.35
CA ARG A 101 -31.34 3.56 -10.39
C ARG A 101 -30.62 3.76 -11.71
N ARG A 102 -30.11 4.97 -11.95
CA ARG A 102 -29.34 5.36 -13.13
C ARG A 102 -27.87 4.91 -13.06
N TRP A 103 -27.33 4.68 -11.87
CA TRP A 103 -25.95 4.26 -11.69
C TRP A 103 -25.81 2.79 -12.10
N SER A 104 -24.94 2.50 -13.07
CA SER A 104 -24.78 1.15 -13.64
C SER A 104 -26.09 0.54 -14.18
N SER A 105 -27.04 1.37 -14.61
CA SER A 105 -28.30 0.97 -15.27
C SER A 105 -28.10 0.10 -16.52
N SER A 106 -26.97 0.26 -17.20
CA SER A 106 -26.55 -0.51 -18.37
C SER A 106 -26.14 -1.95 -18.02
N GLY A 107 -26.00 -2.27 -16.72
CA GLY A 107 -25.41 -3.51 -16.25
C GLY A 107 -23.88 -3.59 -16.42
N VAL A 108 -23.26 -2.53 -16.94
CA VAL A 108 -21.81 -2.49 -17.17
C VAL A 108 -21.08 -2.17 -15.88
N ARG A 109 -20.04 -2.95 -15.60
CA ARG A 109 -19.15 -2.74 -14.45
C ARG A 109 -17.86 -2.05 -14.91
N ILE A 110 -17.19 -1.38 -13.99
CA ILE A 110 -15.87 -0.79 -14.15
C ILE A 110 -14.83 -1.83 -13.68
N PRO A 111 -14.17 -2.54 -14.61
CA PRO A 111 -13.06 -3.41 -14.24
C PRO A 111 -11.76 -2.60 -14.12
N PHE A 112 -10.96 -2.89 -13.11
CA PHE A 112 -9.56 -2.48 -13.07
C PHE A 112 -8.75 -3.45 -12.20
N THR A 113 -7.43 -3.45 -12.40
CA THR A 113 -6.50 -4.27 -11.63
C THR A 113 -5.52 -3.37 -10.90
N LEU A 114 -5.10 -3.76 -9.70
CA LEU A 114 -4.08 -3.06 -8.95
C LEU A 114 -3.15 -4.04 -8.25
N ASP A 115 -1.85 -3.75 -8.24
CA ASP A 115 -0.86 -4.58 -7.57
C ASP A 115 -0.51 -3.92 -6.22
N CYS A 116 -0.55 -4.69 -5.14
CA CYS A 116 -0.31 -4.21 -3.79
C CYS A 116 0.48 -5.22 -2.95
N THR A 117 1.27 -4.71 -2.01
CA THR A 117 2.04 -5.53 -1.06
C THR A 117 1.57 -5.21 0.36
N PHE A 118 1.13 -6.21 1.10
CA PHE A 118 0.75 -6.05 2.50
C PHE A 118 1.98 -6.25 3.38
N THR A 119 2.42 -5.19 4.06
CA THR A 119 3.46 -5.28 5.08
C THR A 119 2.82 -5.50 6.46
N PRO A 120 3.50 -6.06 7.46
CA PRO A 120 2.97 -6.13 8.83
C PRO A 120 3.11 -4.81 9.61
N THR A 121 4.03 -3.94 9.19
CA THR A 121 4.48 -2.76 9.96
C THR A 121 3.53 -1.56 9.90
N SER A 122 2.68 -1.46 8.88
CA SER A 122 1.78 -0.31 8.65
C SER A 122 0.38 -0.53 9.21
N LEU A 123 0.23 -1.44 10.19
CA LEU A 123 -1.05 -1.79 10.78
C LEU A 123 -1.50 -0.70 11.77
N LEU A 124 -2.49 0.11 11.36
CA LEU A 124 -3.21 0.97 12.30
C LEU A 124 -3.95 0.07 13.30
N GLN A 125 -3.71 0.28 14.60
CA GLN A 125 -4.36 -0.48 15.66
C GLN A 125 -5.89 -0.42 15.51
N SER A 126 -6.52 -1.58 15.38
CA SER A 126 -7.96 -1.73 15.20
C SER A 126 -8.75 -1.13 16.37
N THR A 127 -9.87 -0.47 16.09
CA THR A 127 -10.85 -0.18 17.16
C THR A 127 -11.61 -1.46 17.51
N PRO A 128 -11.79 -1.79 18.81
CA PRO A 128 -12.19 -3.13 19.26
C PRO A 128 -13.65 -3.57 18.96
N SER A 129 -14.42 -2.87 18.12
CA SER A 129 -15.88 -3.07 18.02
C SER A 129 -16.47 -3.28 16.62
N ALA A 130 -15.68 -3.55 15.58
CA ALA A 130 -16.22 -3.73 14.23
C ALA A 130 -16.66 -5.18 13.91
N ARG A 131 -17.79 -5.64 14.48
CA ARG A 131 -18.48 -6.85 13.99
C ARG A 131 -18.93 -6.61 12.53
N LEU A 132 -18.74 -7.60 11.65
CA LEU A 132 -19.17 -7.59 10.24
C LEU A 132 -20.68 -7.35 10.02
N ARG A 133 -21.51 -7.40 11.07
CA ARG A 133 -22.93 -7.02 11.01
C ARG A 133 -23.19 -5.52 11.18
N SER A 134 -22.22 -4.73 11.66
CA SER A 134 -22.38 -3.28 11.88
C SER A 134 -21.90 -2.43 10.70
N GLY A 135 -21.71 -3.05 9.53
CA GLY A 135 -21.35 -2.33 8.31
C GLY A 135 -19.92 -1.78 8.30
N TYR A 136 -19.55 -1.26 7.14
CA TYR A 136 -18.30 -0.54 6.92
C TYR A 136 -18.22 0.76 7.73
N ASP A 137 -19.32 1.18 8.36
CA ASP A 137 -19.51 2.46 9.04
C ASP A 137 -18.52 2.67 10.20
N SER A 138 -18.06 1.60 10.85
CA SER A 138 -17.07 1.65 11.93
C SER A 138 -15.62 1.82 11.46
N LEU A 139 -15.35 1.68 10.16
CA LEU A 139 -13.99 1.75 9.63
C LEU A 139 -13.48 3.20 9.67
N LYS A 140 -12.65 3.53 10.67
CA LYS A 140 -11.88 4.77 10.73
C LYS A 140 -10.51 4.55 10.05
N THR A 141 -10.48 4.06 8.81
CA THR A 141 -9.20 4.03 8.10
C THR A 141 -8.89 5.42 7.60
N GLU A 142 -7.69 5.89 7.95
CA GLU A 142 -7.09 6.99 7.22
C GLU A 142 -6.91 6.59 5.76
N PRO A 143 -6.85 7.56 4.85
CA PRO A 143 -6.56 7.26 3.46
C PRO A 143 -5.25 6.47 3.31
N GLN A 144 -5.23 5.45 2.44
CA GLN A 144 -4.06 4.59 2.18
C GLN A 144 -3.60 3.76 3.39
N SER A 145 -4.49 3.51 4.34
CA SER A 145 -4.21 2.65 5.49
C SER A 145 -4.97 1.34 5.42
N TYR A 146 -4.50 0.35 6.17
CA TYR A 146 -5.20 -0.91 6.37
C TYR A 146 -5.28 -1.28 7.85
N GLU A 147 -6.31 -2.04 8.17
CA GLU A 147 -6.64 -2.56 9.48
C GLU A 147 -6.87 -4.07 9.36
N TYR A 148 -6.11 -4.86 10.11
CA TYR A 148 -6.38 -6.28 10.26
C TYR A 148 -6.97 -6.55 11.64
N ASN A 149 -8.14 -7.18 11.67
CA ASN A 149 -8.79 -7.59 12.90
C ASN A 149 -8.66 -9.12 13.09
N PRO A 150 -7.82 -9.59 14.03
CA PRO A 150 -7.59 -11.03 14.22
C PRO A 150 -8.84 -11.76 14.74
N LYS A 151 -9.78 -11.08 15.41
CA LYS A 151 -11.01 -11.70 15.92
C LYS A 151 -12.00 -12.04 14.81
N THR A 152 -12.08 -11.19 13.79
CA THR A 152 -12.96 -11.41 12.63
C THR A 152 -12.22 -11.96 11.42
N SER A 153 -10.89 -12.10 11.50
CA SER A 153 -10.03 -12.44 10.38
C SER A 153 -10.29 -11.53 9.17
N ALA A 154 -10.60 -10.26 9.42
CA ALA A 154 -10.99 -9.31 8.38
C ALA A 154 -9.85 -8.31 8.16
N LEU A 155 -9.37 -8.25 6.93
CA LEU A 155 -8.47 -7.23 6.43
C LEU A 155 -9.31 -6.16 5.73
N LYS A 156 -9.18 -4.91 6.17
CA LYS A 156 -9.85 -3.75 5.59
C LYS A 156 -8.81 -2.74 5.18
N PHE A 157 -8.98 -2.10 4.04
CA PHE A 157 -8.05 -1.08 3.57
C PHE A 157 -8.74 -0.02 2.72
N SER A 158 -8.12 1.14 2.58
CA SER A 158 -8.64 2.24 1.78
C SER A 158 -7.69 2.60 0.64
N LEU A 159 -8.24 2.87 -0.55
CA LEU A 159 -7.50 3.47 -1.66
C LEU A 159 -8.12 4.81 -2.03
N ASN A 160 -7.29 5.84 -2.17
CA ASN A 160 -7.77 7.14 -2.61
C ASN A 160 -7.98 7.18 -4.11
N VAL A 161 -9.16 7.63 -4.51
CA VAL A 161 -9.43 8.05 -5.88
C VAL A 161 -9.05 9.52 -5.99
N LEU A 162 -7.96 9.81 -6.70
CA LEU A 162 -7.45 11.19 -6.84
C LEU A 162 -8.41 12.08 -7.63
N GLU A 163 -9.02 11.55 -8.68
CA GLU A 163 -9.92 12.27 -9.58
C GLU A 163 -11.19 11.47 -9.84
N SER A 164 -12.32 12.17 -9.97
CA SER A 164 -13.58 11.52 -10.32
C SER A 164 -13.45 10.82 -11.68
N TYR A 165 -13.86 9.55 -11.73
CA TYR A 165 -13.79 8.73 -12.92
C TYR A 165 -15.19 8.34 -13.38
N ARG A 166 -15.50 8.61 -14.64
CA ARG A 166 -16.77 8.23 -15.26
C ARG A 166 -16.54 7.22 -16.37
N PHE A 167 -17.22 6.09 -16.26
CA PHE A 167 -17.24 5.05 -17.29
C PHE A 167 -18.69 4.72 -17.62
N ARG A 168 -19.12 5.14 -18.81
CA ARG A 168 -20.53 5.04 -19.26
C ARG A 168 -21.48 5.72 -18.26
N ASP A 169 -22.34 4.94 -17.63
CA ASP A 169 -23.34 5.34 -16.63
C ASP A 169 -22.92 5.02 -15.19
N CYS A 170 -21.65 4.67 -14.98
CA CYS A 170 -21.01 4.57 -13.68
C CYS A 170 -20.11 5.78 -13.47
N GLU A 171 -20.26 6.43 -12.32
CA GLU A 171 -19.42 7.54 -11.89
C GLU A 171 -18.89 7.22 -10.50
N ILE A 172 -17.56 7.30 -10.35
CA ILE A 172 -16.83 7.16 -9.09
C ILE A 172 -16.29 8.55 -8.77
N TYR A 173 -16.70 9.12 -7.64
CA TYR A 173 -16.19 10.42 -7.20
C TYR A 173 -14.80 10.30 -6.60
N ALA A 174 -14.10 11.43 -6.43
CA ALA A 174 -12.82 11.50 -5.74
C ALA A 174 -13.02 11.26 -4.23
N THR A 175 -13.33 10.01 -3.87
CA THR A 175 -13.55 9.54 -2.51
C THR A 175 -12.77 8.25 -2.27
N PRO A 176 -12.44 7.91 -1.02
CA PRO A 176 -11.78 6.65 -0.73
C PRO A 176 -12.64 5.44 -1.10
N LEU A 177 -12.07 4.52 -1.88
CA LEU A 177 -12.58 3.16 -2.06
C LEU A 177 -12.17 2.33 -0.84
N LEU A 178 -13.15 1.70 -0.20
CA LEU A 178 -12.95 0.88 0.98
C LEU A 178 -13.06 -0.59 0.59
N PHE A 179 -12.05 -1.37 0.91
CA PHE A 179 -11.99 -2.79 0.60
C PHE A 179 -12.09 -3.59 1.88
N ALA A 180 -12.77 -4.74 1.83
CA ALA A 180 -12.69 -5.74 2.88
C ALA A 180 -12.60 -7.15 2.31
N ILE A 181 -11.70 -7.93 2.87
CA ILE A 181 -11.50 -9.35 2.57
C ILE A 181 -11.12 -10.10 3.84
N ASN A 182 -11.29 -11.42 3.83
CA ASN A 182 -10.81 -12.23 4.94
C ASN A 182 -9.31 -12.53 4.76
N ALA A 183 -8.56 -12.55 5.87
CA ALA A 183 -7.17 -12.97 5.94
C ALA A 183 -6.96 -13.75 7.24
N TYR A 184 -6.18 -14.83 7.22
CA TYR A 184 -6.18 -15.81 8.31
C TYR A 184 -4.82 -15.98 8.98
N GLY A 185 -4.82 -16.27 10.28
CA GLY A 185 -3.63 -16.65 11.03
C GLY A 185 -2.73 -15.47 11.48
N PRO A 186 -1.58 -15.80 12.10
CA PRO A 186 -0.62 -14.80 12.59
C PRO A 186 0.14 -14.12 11.45
N ARG A 187 0.34 -14.82 10.33
CA ARG A 187 0.89 -14.29 9.08
C ARG A 187 -0.24 -14.01 8.08
N TRP A 188 -1.17 -13.16 8.50
CA TRP A 188 -2.38 -12.84 7.72
C TRP A 188 -2.04 -12.26 6.34
N TYR A 189 -0.91 -11.57 6.20
CA TYR A 189 -0.43 -10.97 4.96
C TYR A 189 0.02 -12.01 3.92
N GLU A 190 0.31 -13.24 4.34
CA GLU A 190 0.60 -14.39 3.45
C GLU A 190 -0.66 -15.21 3.15
N ASN A 191 -1.73 -15.01 3.93
CA ASN A 191 -2.91 -15.88 3.95
C ASN A 191 -4.19 -15.08 3.66
N VAL A 192 -4.16 -14.25 2.63
CA VAL A 192 -5.33 -13.52 2.14
C VAL A 192 -6.27 -14.49 1.44
N SER A 193 -7.58 -14.39 1.72
CA SER A 193 -8.56 -15.30 1.13
C SER A 193 -8.65 -15.13 -0.38
N SER A 194 -8.76 -16.24 -1.11
CA SER A 194 -9.10 -16.25 -2.54
C SER A 194 -10.59 -16.01 -2.83
N LYS A 195 -11.42 -15.97 -1.78
CA LYS A 195 -12.86 -15.65 -1.92
C LYS A 195 -13.02 -14.17 -2.29
N PRO A 196 -14.08 -13.81 -3.03
CA PRO A 196 -14.32 -12.43 -3.40
C PRO A 196 -14.44 -11.54 -2.16
N GLY A 197 -13.61 -10.51 -2.12
CA GLY A 197 -13.75 -9.40 -1.20
C GLY A 197 -14.85 -8.44 -1.68
N THR A 198 -15.15 -7.44 -0.85
CA THR A 198 -16.17 -6.43 -1.15
C THR A 198 -15.55 -5.05 -1.25
N VAL A 199 -16.05 -4.25 -2.18
CA VAL A 199 -15.66 -2.87 -2.41
C VAL A 199 -16.81 -1.96 -2.02
N CYS A 200 -16.49 -0.94 -1.23
CA CYS A 200 -17.42 0.04 -0.73
C CYS A 200 -16.98 1.46 -1.08
N ILE A 201 -17.96 2.34 -1.27
CA ILE A 201 -17.75 3.78 -1.33
C ILE A 201 -18.48 4.44 -0.17
N GLU A 202 -18.01 5.61 0.21
CA GLU A 202 -18.74 6.50 1.10
C GLU A 202 -19.53 7.52 0.27
N GLN A 203 -20.85 7.59 0.50
CA GLN A 203 -21.74 8.46 -0.27
C GLN A 203 -22.79 9.11 0.67
N TRP A 204 -23.19 10.33 0.32
CA TRP A 204 -24.35 10.98 0.92
C TRP A 204 -25.64 10.42 0.32
N GLY A 205 -26.50 9.89 1.18
CA GLY A 205 -27.79 9.34 0.80
C GLY A 205 -28.91 9.85 1.69
N TRP A 206 -30.12 9.92 1.12
CA TRP A 206 -31.33 10.08 1.92
C TRP A 206 -31.81 8.70 2.35
N ASN A 207 -31.64 8.40 3.64
CA ASN A 207 -32.14 7.15 4.23
C ASN A 207 -33.13 7.47 5.34
N THR A 208 -34.31 6.85 5.30
CA THR A 208 -35.40 7.07 6.26
C THR A 208 -35.78 8.55 6.46
N GLY A 209 -35.69 9.36 5.39
CA GLY A 209 -36.03 10.78 5.44
C GLY A 209 -34.95 11.71 6.00
N PHE A 210 -33.74 11.21 6.29
CA PHE A 210 -32.61 12.03 6.73
C PHE A 210 -31.43 11.91 5.77
N LEU A 211 -30.78 13.04 5.49
CA LEU A 211 -29.52 13.06 4.76
C LEU A 211 -28.40 12.56 5.69
N ARG A 212 -27.76 11.46 5.33
CA ARG A 212 -26.63 10.91 6.08
C ARG A 212 -25.55 10.35 5.16
N LYS A 213 -24.31 10.40 5.63
CA LYS A 213 -23.16 9.81 4.96
C LYS A 213 -23.09 8.33 5.32
N GLU A 214 -23.10 7.45 4.34
CA GLU A 214 -23.14 6.00 4.54
C GLU A 214 -22.12 5.30 3.65
N LYS A 215 -21.64 4.15 4.11
CA LYS A 215 -20.79 3.29 3.29
C LYS A 215 -21.62 2.22 2.60
N ARG A 216 -21.40 2.05 1.29
CA ARG A 216 -22.23 1.23 0.42
C ARG A 216 -21.38 0.30 -0.42
N ILE A 217 -21.77 -0.97 -0.45
CA ILE A 217 -21.14 -1.97 -1.32
C ILE A 217 -21.47 -1.63 -2.76
N VAL A 218 -20.43 -1.42 -3.55
CA VAL A 218 -20.49 -1.10 -4.97
C VAL A 218 -19.72 -2.09 -5.82
N GLY A 219 -19.25 -3.18 -5.24
CA GLY A 219 -18.71 -4.27 -6.02
C GLY A 219 -17.93 -5.28 -5.22
N THR A 220 -17.19 -6.06 -5.98
CA THR A 220 -16.36 -7.15 -5.47
C THR A 220 -14.97 -7.06 -6.07
N PHE A 221 -14.03 -7.71 -5.41
CA PHE A 221 -12.68 -7.88 -5.93
C PHE A 221 -12.17 -9.27 -5.62
N TYR A 222 -11.24 -9.75 -6.44
CA TYR A 222 -10.52 -10.99 -6.23
C TYR A 222 -9.06 -10.67 -5.95
N VAL A 223 -8.40 -11.52 -5.17
CA VAL A 223 -7.00 -11.38 -4.82
C VAL A 223 -6.26 -12.58 -5.36
N GLU A 224 -5.23 -12.31 -6.15
CA GLU A 224 -4.34 -13.30 -6.72
C GLU A 224 -2.92 -13.01 -6.25
N GLU A 225 -2.20 -14.03 -5.81
CA GLU A 225 -0.78 -13.88 -5.49
C GLU A 225 0.02 -13.78 -6.80
N ILE A 226 0.86 -12.75 -6.91
CA ILE A 226 1.71 -12.57 -8.08
C ILE A 226 2.97 -13.39 -7.90
N ASP A 227 2.97 -14.55 -8.54
CA ASP A 227 4.13 -15.42 -8.62
C ASP A 227 5.28 -14.72 -9.37
N GLU A 228 6.55 -15.00 -9.03
CA GLU A 228 7.71 -14.32 -9.63
C GLU A 228 7.75 -14.46 -11.15
N ARG A 229 7.22 -15.58 -11.66
CA ARG A 229 7.12 -15.84 -13.11
C ARG A 229 6.20 -14.86 -13.81
N VAL A 230 5.12 -14.44 -13.15
CA VAL A 230 4.18 -13.44 -13.68
C VAL A 230 4.83 -12.07 -13.70
N ARG A 231 5.59 -11.70 -12.65
CA ARG A 231 6.37 -10.45 -12.63
C ARG A 231 7.32 -10.35 -13.82
N ARG A 232 8.10 -11.41 -14.06
CA ARG A 232 9.05 -11.47 -15.20
C ARG A 232 8.33 -11.37 -16.55
N ARG A 233 7.13 -11.94 -16.68
CA ARG A 233 6.33 -11.84 -17.91
C ARG A 233 5.79 -10.43 -18.12
N ASP A 234 5.34 -9.79 -17.05
CA ASP A 234 4.76 -8.43 -17.07
C ASP A 234 5.86 -7.35 -17.16
N GLY A 235 7.14 -7.72 -17.13
CA GLY A 235 8.28 -6.82 -17.31
C GLY A 235 8.73 -6.10 -16.03
N PHE A 236 8.39 -6.64 -14.86
CA PHE A 236 8.83 -6.17 -13.54
C PHE A 236 10.05 -6.93 -13.02
#